data_AF-A0A2D4N7E9-F1
#
_entry.id   AF-A0A2D4N7E9-F1
#
_cell.length_a   1.000
_cell.length_b   1.000
_cell.length_c   1.000
_cell.angle_alpha   90.00
_cell.angle_beta   90.00
_cell.angle_gamma   90.00
#
_symmetry.space_group_name_H-M   'P 1'
#
loop_
_entity.id
_entity.type
_entity.pdbx_description
1 polymer ?
#
loop_
_entity_poly.entity_id
_entity_poly.type
_entity_poly.pdbx_seq_one_letter_code
_entity_poly.pdbx_strand_id
1 'polypeptide(L)'
;IVIMAVTFGYEYVVVKPDQKEVLKGIFLPYCKNCGHKQLLQAVGLVGAIIMPHNIYLHSSLVKTREVDRANQKAVKEANMYFLIESTIALFVSFLINLFVMSVFGQAFFQHTNQE
;
A
#
# COMPACT_ATOMS: atom_id res chain seq x y z
N ILE A 1 5.16 -9.01 9.25
CA ILE A 1 4.82 -9.01 7.81
C ILE A 1 4.42 -10.40 7.34
N VAL A 2 5.30 -11.42 7.42
CA VAL A 2 4.99 -12.78 6.93
C VAL A 2 3.71 -13.36 7.54
N ILE A 3 3.56 -13.30 8.87
CA ILE A 3 2.35 -13.79 9.56
C ILE A 3 1.10 -13.07 9.06
N MET A 4 1.12 -11.73 9.02
CA MET A 4 -0.01 -10.92 8.53
C MET A 4 -0.33 -11.20 7.05
N ALA A 5 0.69 -11.34 6.20
CA ALA A 5 0.52 -11.63 4.79
C ALA A 5 -0.13 -13.02 4.57
N VAL A 6 0.27 -14.02 5.36
CA VAL A 6 -0.31 -15.36 5.30
C VAL A 6 -1.76 -15.36 5.80
N THR A 7 -2.05 -14.73 6.94
CA THR A 7 -3.40 -14.71 7.50
C THR A 7 -4.38 -13.91 6.65
N PHE A 8 -4.00 -12.71 6.21
CA PHE A 8 -4.86 -11.90 5.33
C PHE A 8 -4.93 -12.46 3.91
N GLY A 9 -3.86 -13.09 3.43
CA GLY A 9 -3.88 -13.81 2.15
C GLY A 9 -4.83 -14.99 2.18
N TYR A 10 -4.88 -15.74 3.28
CA TYR A 10 -5.84 -16.82 3.48
C TYR A 10 -7.28 -16.29 3.52
N GLU A 11 -7.56 -15.24 4.30
CA GLU A 11 -8.87 -14.57 4.34
C GLU A 11 -9.31 -14.09 2.96
N TYR A 12 -8.41 -13.49 2.17
CA TYR A 12 -8.72 -13.06 0.80
C TYR A 12 -9.16 -14.22 -0.11
N VAL A 13 -8.54 -15.40 0.03
CA VAL A 13 -8.91 -16.60 -0.73
C VAL A 13 -10.23 -17.20 -0.26
N VAL A 14 -10.54 -17.14 1.03
CA VAL A 14 -11.79 -17.64 1.62
C VAL A 14 -12.97 -16.76 1.24
N VAL A 15 -12.81 -15.44 1.38
CA VAL A 15 -13.84 -14.43 1.13
C VAL A 15 -14.16 -14.31 -0.38
N LYS A 16 -13.22 -14.69 -1.25
CA LYS A 16 -13.34 -14.66 -2.73
C LYS A 16 -14.01 -13.37 -3.23
N PRO A 17 -13.37 -12.21 -3.04
CA PRO A 17 -13.87 -10.98 -3.62
C PRO A 17 -13.99 -11.08 -5.13
N ASP A 18 -15.01 -10.41 -5.67
CA ASP A 18 -15.17 -10.29 -7.10
C ASP A 18 -13.94 -9.57 -7.66
N GLN A 19 -13.05 -10.36 -8.24
CA GLN A 19 -11.79 -9.85 -8.76
C GLN A 19 -12.01 -8.82 -9.87
N LYS A 20 -13.13 -8.87 -10.59
CA LYS A 20 -13.43 -7.90 -11.64
C LYS A 20 -13.76 -6.54 -11.04
N GLU A 21 -14.49 -6.49 -9.92
CA GLU A 21 -14.77 -5.24 -9.23
C GLU A 21 -13.51 -4.67 -8.57
N VAL A 22 -12.67 -5.52 -7.96
CA VAL A 22 -11.38 -5.09 -7.41
C VAL A 22 -10.46 -4.53 -8.51
N LEU A 23 -10.32 -5.23 -9.64
CA LEU A 23 -9.48 -4.77 -10.75
C LEU A 23 -10.03 -3.47 -11.37
N LYS A 24 -11.36 -3.36 -11.48
CA LYS A 24 -12.01 -2.14 -11.95
C LYS A 24 -11.81 -0.98 -10.99
N GLY A 25 -11.84 -1.20 -9.68
CA GLY A 25 -11.56 -0.19 -8.67
C GLY A 25 -10.09 0.29 -8.68
N ILE A 26 -9.14 -0.61 -8.98
CA ILE A 26 -7.72 -0.27 -9.14
C ILE A 26 -7.49 0.60 -10.38
N PHE A 27 -8.14 0.29 -11.51
CA PHE A 27 -7.95 1.00 -12.78
C PHE A 27 -8.82 2.25 -12.93
N LEU A 28 -10.01 2.26 -12.35
CA LEU A 28 -11.00 3.32 -12.44
C LEU A 28 -11.53 3.63 -11.03
N PRO A 29 -10.90 4.57 -10.30
CA PRO A 29 -11.43 5.08 -9.04
C PRO A 29 -12.67 5.95 -9.32
N TYR A 30 -13.82 5.30 -9.52
CA TYR A 30 -15.08 5.93 -9.84
C TYR A 30 -16.06 5.76 -8.69
N CYS A 31 -16.59 6.88 -8.17
CA CYS A 31 -17.63 6.86 -7.17
C CYS A 31 -18.81 7.71 -7.61
N LYS A 32 -19.92 7.07 -7.97
CA LYS A 32 -21.09 7.71 -8.59
C LYS A 32 -21.91 8.57 -7.62
N ASN A 33 -21.78 8.33 -6.31
CA ASN A 33 -22.55 8.99 -5.23
C ASN A 33 -21.69 9.28 -3.97
N CYS A 34 -20.37 9.50 -4.10
CA CYS A 34 -19.54 9.78 -2.92
C CYS A 34 -19.87 11.16 -2.34
N GLY A 35 -20.33 11.17 -1.08
CA GLY A 35 -20.48 12.38 -0.30
C GLY A 35 -19.17 12.79 0.39
N HIS A 36 -19.24 13.86 1.17
CA HIS A 36 -18.10 14.41 1.90
C HIS A 36 -17.48 13.39 2.88
N LYS A 37 -18.29 12.53 3.50
CA LYS A 37 -17.85 11.53 4.48
C LYS A 37 -16.96 10.45 3.87
N GLN A 38 -17.31 9.93 2.70
CA GLN A 38 -16.54 8.91 2.00
C GLN A 38 -15.20 9.47 1.49
N LEU A 39 -15.20 10.71 0.98
CA LEU A 39 -13.96 11.40 0.62
C LEU A 39 -13.04 11.61 1.82
N LEU A 40 -13.59 12.00 2.97
CA LEU A 40 -12.81 12.18 4.20
C LEU A 40 -12.19 10.86 4.68
N GLN A 41 -12.93 9.75 4.60
CA GLN A 41 -12.39 8.41 4.89
C GLN A 41 -11.29 8.01 3.90
N ALA A 42 -11.47 8.27 2.60
CA ALA A 42 -10.44 7.98 1.60
C ALA A 42 -9.16 8.79 1.82
N VAL A 43 -9.27 10.09 2.12
CA VAL A 43 -8.13 10.96 2.46
C VAL A 43 -7.47 10.49 3.77
N GLY A 44 -8.25 10.07 4.75
CA GLY A 44 -7.74 9.48 5.99
C GLY A 44 -6.95 8.19 5.74
N LEU A 45 -7.41 7.33 4.83
CA LEU A 45 -6.71 6.11 4.42
C LEU A 45 -5.37 6.45 3.75
N VAL A 46 -5.35 7.44 2.85
CA VAL A 46 -4.13 7.91 2.20
C VAL A 46 -3.13 8.43 3.24
N GLY A 47 -3.59 9.23 4.20
CA GLY A 47 -2.75 9.74 5.29
C GLY A 47 -2.21 8.66 6.22
N ALA A 48 -2.98 7.58 6.45
CA ALA A 48 -2.53 6.44 7.25
C ALA A 48 -1.46 5.59 6.54
N ILE A 49 -1.52 5.50 5.21
CA ILE A 49 -0.56 4.75 4.40
C ILE A 49 0.76 5.53 4.24
N ILE A 50 0.69 6.85 4.05
CA ILE A 50 1.86 7.71 3.90
C ILE A 50 2.39 8.10 5.28
N MET A 51 3.29 7.27 5.79
CA MET A 51 3.87 7.46 7.11
C MET A 51 5.10 8.38 7.05
N PRO A 52 5.03 9.64 7.49
CA PRO A 52 6.07 10.64 7.21
C PRO A 52 7.42 10.27 7.83
N HIS A 53 7.44 9.65 9.01
CA HIS A 53 8.68 9.25 9.66
C HIS A 53 9.46 8.18 8.87
N ASN A 54 8.78 7.29 8.14
CA ASN A 54 9.45 6.31 7.29
C ASN A 54 10.21 6.98 6.15
N ILE A 55 9.69 8.08 5.59
CA ILE A 55 10.37 8.85 4.54
C ILE A 55 11.67 9.45 5.09
N TYR A 56 11.64 10.01 6.29
CA TYR A 56 12.83 10.58 6.94
C TYR A 56 13.86 9.50 7.31
N LEU A 57 13.42 8.37 7.87
CA LEU A 57 14.29 7.25 8.24
C LEU A 57 14.94 6.59 7.02
N HIS A 58 14.18 6.41 5.94
CA HIS A 58 14.72 5.85 4.69
C HIS A 58 15.71 6.83 4.03
N SER A 59 15.45 8.14 4.11
CA SER A 59 16.35 9.17 3.60
C SER A 59 17.67 9.25 4.39
N SER A 60 17.64 9.01 5.70
CA SER A 60 18.85 8.99 6.52
C SER A 60 19.66 7.69 6.35
N LEU A 61 19.00 6.54 6.23
CA LEU A 61 19.64 5.25 5.94
C LEU A 61 20.35 5.23 4.58
N VAL A 62 19.80 5.88 3.56
CA VAL A 62 20.48 6.02 2.26
C VAL A 62 21.73 6.90 2.36
N LYS A 63 21.79 7.80 3.35
CA LYS A 63 22.90 8.74 3.56
C LYS A 63 24.04 8.18 4.42
N THR A 64 23.81 7.10 5.18
CA THR A 64 24.81 6.45 6.04
C THR A 64 25.69 5.44 5.32
N ARG A 65 25.31 4.96 4.13
CA ARG A 65 26.14 4.05 3.33
C ARG A 65 27.26 4.86 2.66
N GLU A 66 28.51 4.44 2.85
CA GLU A 66 29.67 5.04 2.19
C GLU A 66 29.55 4.85 0.66
N VAL A 67 29.02 5.87 -0.01
CA VAL A 67 29.04 5.97 -1.47
C VAL A 67 30.10 7.00 -1.81
N ASP A 68 31.09 6.59 -2.60
CA ASP A 68 32.11 7.49 -3.11
C ASP A 68 31.47 8.54 -4.03
N ARG A 69 31.17 9.70 -3.47
CA ARG A 69 30.44 10.79 -4.15
C ARG A 69 31.28 11.42 -5.28
N ALA A 70 32.56 11.10 -5.37
CA ALA A 70 33.45 11.55 -6.44
C ALA A 70 33.14 10.85 -7.78
N ASN A 71 32.55 9.65 -7.75
CA ASN A 71 32.23 8.89 -8.96
C ASN A 71 30.72 8.89 -9.25
N GLN A 72 30.30 9.75 -10.19
CA GLN A 72 28.89 9.89 -10.62
C GLN A 72 28.26 8.56 -11.09
N LYS A 73 29.05 7.63 -11.64
CA LYS A 73 28.54 6.32 -12.08
C LYS A 73 28.17 5.44 -10.88
N ALA A 74 28.99 5.41 -9.83
CA ALA A 74 28.74 4.64 -8.62
C ALA A 74 27.51 5.16 -7.84
N VAL A 75 27.31 6.49 -7.81
CA VAL A 75 26.12 7.12 -7.20
C VAL A 75 24.84 6.75 -7.96
N LYS A 76 24.88 6.78 -9.30
CA LYS A 76 23.72 6.44 -10.14
C LYS A 76 23.31 4.97 -9.99
N GLU A 77 24.30 4.08 -9.96
CA GLU A 77 24.08 2.64 -9.78
C GLU A 77 23.52 2.33 -8.38
N ALA A 78 24.11 2.90 -7.32
CA ALA A 78 23.59 2.76 -5.96
C ALA A 78 22.13 3.23 -5.85
N ASN A 79 21.81 4.40 -6.43
CA ASN A 79 20.45 4.93 -6.40
C ASN A 79 19.45 4.05 -7.17
N MET A 80 19.87 3.41 -8.27
CA MET A 80 19.02 2.48 -9.02
C MET A 80 18.68 1.23 -8.18
N TYR A 81 19.67 0.63 -7.52
CA TYR A 81 19.42 -0.51 -6.63
C TYR A 81 18.52 -0.14 -5.46
N PHE A 82 18.75 1.02 -4.83
CA PHE A 82 17.89 1.50 -3.74
C PHE A 82 16.46 1.78 -4.18
N LEU A 83 16.28 2.34 -5.38
CA LEU A 83 14.95 2.58 -5.94
C LEU A 83 14.24 1.25 -6.17
N ILE A 84 14.90 0.26 -6.76
CA ILE A 84 14.33 -1.07 -6.99
C ILE A 84 13.93 -1.73 -5.66
N GLU A 85 14.82 -1.74 -4.67
CA GLU A 85 14.55 -2.33 -3.35
C GLU A 85 13.35 -1.65 -2.66
N SER A 86 13.34 -0.31 -2.66
CA SER A 86 12.25 0.48 -2.07
C SER A 86 10.94 0.28 -2.82
N THR A 87 10.97 0.23 -4.16
CA THR A 87 9.79 0.00 -5.00
C THR A 87 9.19 -1.37 -4.76
N ILE A 88 10.02 -2.43 -4.64
CA ILE A 88 9.54 -3.78 -4.34
C ILE A 88 8.89 -3.80 -2.94
N ALA A 89 9.53 -3.18 -1.94
CA ALA A 89 8.98 -3.10 -0.60
C ALA A 89 7.63 -2.35 -0.56
N LEU A 90 7.53 -1.20 -1.25
CA LEU A 90 6.27 -0.45 -1.38
C LEU A 90 5.21 -1.25 -2.14
N PHE A 91 5.58 -1.98 -3.19
CA PHE A 91 4.66 -2.79 -3.98
C PHE A 91 4.05 -3.92 -3.15
N VAL A 92 4.85 -4.63 -2.36
CA VAL A 92 4.36 -5.65 -1.43
C VAL A 92 3.43 -5.02 -0.38
N SER A 93 3.80 -3.87 0.18
CA SER A 93 2.94 -3.14 1.12
C SER A 93 1.60 -2.73 0.50
N PHE A 94 1.61 -2.28 -0.76
CA PHE A 94 0.41 -1.96 -1.51
C PHE A 94 -0.50 -3.17 -1.69
N LEU A 95 0.05 -4.34 -2.07
CA LEU A 95 -0.74 -5.57 -2.21
C LEU A 95 -1.39 -6.00 -0.90
N ILE A 96 -0.67 -5.93 0.22
CA ILE A 96 -1.24 -6.26 1.53
C ILE A 96 -2.39 -5.31 1.88
N ASN A 97 -2.19 -3.99 1.71
CA ASN A 97 -3.24 -3.01 1.98
C ASN A 97 -4.46 -3.19 1.07
N LEU A 98 -4.25 -3.54 -0.20
CA LEU A 98 -5.32 -3.85 -1.15
C LEU A 98 -6.14 -5.06 -0.70
N PHE A 99 -5.48 -6.15 -0.29
CA PHE A 99 -6.18 -7.34 0.20
C PHE A 99 -6.97 -7.05 1.47
N VAL A 100 -6.36 -6.36 2.43
CA VAL A 100 -7.05 -5.95 3.66
C VAL A 100 -8.27 -5.09 3.32
N MET A 101 -8.13 -4.05 2.51
CA MET A 101 -9.27 -3.20 2.12
C MET A 101 -10.36 -3.96 1.38
N SER A 102 -10.00 -4.91 0.52
CA SER A 102 -10.96 -5.73 -0.22
C SER A 102 -11.73 -6.70 0.69
N VAL A 103 -11.03 -7.36 1.62
CA VAL A 103 -11.63 -8.26 2.63
C VAL A 103 -12.54 -7.48 3.57
N PHE A 104 -12.08 -6.34 4.11
CA PHE A 104 -12.91 -5.51 4.98
C PHE A 104 -14.09 -4.89 4.25
N GLY A 105 -13.89 -4.49 2.98
CA GLY A 105 -14.97 -4.10 2.09
C GLY A 105 -16.01 -5.21 2.02
N GLN A 106 -15.67 -6.40 1.58
CA GLN A 106 -16.69 -7.44 1.42
C GLN A 106 -17.30 -7.95 2.74
N ALA A 107 -16.52 -8.06 3.80
CA ALA A 107 -16.99 -8.56 5.09
C ALA A 107 -17.89 -7.55 5.84
N PHE A 108 -17.67 -6.24 5.67
CA PHE A 108 -18.36 -5.21 6.45
C PHE A 108 -19.18 -4.22 5.61
N PHE A 109 -19.05 -4.18 4.29
CA PHE A 109 -19.78 -3.26 3.41
C PHE A 109 -21.19 -3.79 3.13
N GLN A 110 -22.00 -3.89 4.20
CA GLN A 110 -23.47 -3.99 4.28
C GLN A 110 -23.95 -4.53 5.65
N HIS A 111 -23.05 -5.07 6.48
CA HIS A 111 -23.39 -5.53 7.83
C HIS A 111 -23.34 -4.35 8.81
N THR A 112 -24.53 -3.80 9.09
CA THR A 112 -24.74 -2.94 10.25
C THR A 112 -24.85 -3.87 11.46
N ASN A 113 -24.13 -3.62 12.57
CA ASN A 113 -24.29 -4.35 13.85
C ASN A 113 -25.67 -4.06 14.48
N GLN A 114 -26.75 -4.29 13.74
CA GLN A 114 -28.13 -4.21 14.19
C GLN A 114 -28.90 -5.51 13.94
N GLU A 115 -28.30 -6.55 13.34
CA GLU A 115 -28.77 -7.94 13.43
C GLU A 115 -27.59 -8.92 13.56
#